data_AF-A0A521T7E8-F1
#
_entry.id   AF-A0A521T7E8-F1
#
_cell.length_a   1.000
_cell.length_b   1.000
_cell.length_c   1.000
_cell.angle_alpha   90.00
_cell.angle_beta   90.00
_cell.angle_gamma   90.00
#
_symmetry.space_group_name_H-M   'P 1'
#
loop_
_entity.id
_entity.type
_entity.pdbx_description
1 polymer ?
#
loop_
_entity_poly.entity_id
_entity_poly.type
_entity_poly.pdbx_seq_one_letter_code
_entity_poly.pdbx_strand_id
1 'polypeptide(L)'
;MNVRQFLCLPRTLLKIHRAIREDCSPSAADEYLRAFRGFHLEPDQPNYRARLWQPVTLSQIRAADVVDFTTGEMAMMMHVAMEIEDPIVDYSHQNGEGFRFLLPGLARFMGRNQDEADYARAHGLKWCESAWCAEERRHGAAFAKAIERLTGESPARDNPNQPKAMTSDEDLALQHLVSREAAEWSSSATYTAMAAHSTGMLHTLLRNLARDEIKHLCILSAADAYLRGPRPWRRFGQLLRIGAGNYRGQQQRRSHGQRMGANAITRIEVVVAHLLMEWRIRRWIARVPLAMLRTVFETDSPPIDAGSRTPAEQARIDARLAANREDRLRLARWSPAARRNRL
;
A
#
# COMPACT_ATOMS: atom_id res chain seq x y z
N MET A 1 -23.14 -22.37 2.30
CA MET A 1 -22.20 -22.06 3.39
C MET A 1 -21.19 -23.20 3.48
N ASN A 2 -19.88 -22.93 3.44
CA ASN A 2 -18.84 -23.96 3.49
C ASN A 2 -18.66 -24.45 4.95
N VAL A 3 -19.27 -25.59 5.29
CA VAL A 3 -19.27 -26.14 6.65
C VAL A 3 -17.84 -26.35 7.17
N ARG A 4 -16.91 -26.79 6.31
CA ARG A 4 -15.51 -26.99 6.69
C ARG A 4 -14.82 -25.68 7.07
N GLN A 5 -15.00 -24.63 6.28
CA GLN A 5 -14.44 -23.30 6.59
C GLN A 5 -15.00 -22.78 7.92
N PHE A 6 -16.30 -22.99 8.18
CA PHE A 6 -16.95 -22.57 9.44
C PHE A 6 -16.34 -23.27 10.65
N LEU A 7 -16.16 -24.60 10.57
CA LEU A 7 -15.52 -25.38 11.63
C LEU A 7 -14.06 -24.98 11.86
N CYS A 8 -13.36 -24.52 10.82
CA CYS A 8 -11.98 -24.07 10.90
C CYS A 8 -11.83 -22.59 11.32
N LEU A 9 -12.92 -21.82 11.37
CA LEU A 9 -12.88 -20.37 11.57
C LEU A 9 -12.06 -19.94 12.80
N PRO A 10 -12.21 -20.53 14.00
CA PRO A 10 -11.38 -20.14 15.15
C PRO A 10 -9.87 -20.30 14.89
N ARG A 11 -9.49 -21.38 14.19
CA ARG A 11 -8.09 -21.64 13.82
C ARG A 11 -7.61 -20.64 12.78
N THR A 12 -8.42 -20.31 11.78
CA THR A 12 -8.09 -19.31 10.76
C THR A 12 -7.92 -17.93 11.36
N LEU A 13 -8.85 -17.49 12.22
CA LEU A 13 -8.75 -16.19 12.90
C LEU A 13 -7.48 -16.11 13.76
N LEU A 14 -7.07 -17.20 14.40
CA LEU A 14 -5.81 -17.25 15.13
C LEU A 14 -4.59 -17.12 14.21
N LYS A 15 -4.60 -17.74 13.02
CA LYS A 15 -3.54 -17.57 12.01
C LYS A 15 -3.46 -16.11 11.54
N ILE A 16 -4.60 -15.50 11.20
CA ILE A 16 -4.70 -14.08 10.82
C ILE A 16 -4.13 -13.19 11.93
N HIS A 17 -4.56 -13.39 13.18
CA HIS A 17 -4.07 -12.62 14.31
C HIS A 17 -2.55 -12.75 14.52
N ARG A 18 -1.99 -13.96 14.39
CA ARG A 18 -0.55 -14.19 14.50
C ARG A 18 0.22 -13.48 13.40
N ALA A 19 -0.23 -13.61 12.14
CA ALA A 19 0.37 -12.97 10.98
C ALA A 19 0.40 -11.44 11.12
N ILE A 20 -0.73 -10.82 11.47
CA ILE A 20 -0.82 -9.35 11.67
C ILE A 20 0.01 -8.92 12.88
N ARG A 21 0.02 -9.71 13.96
CA ARG A 21 0.85 -9.39 15.15
C ARG A 21 2.34 -9.33 14.82
N GLU A 22 2.82 -10.25 13.99
CA GLU A 22 4.21 -10.33 13.56
C GLU A 22 4.56 -9.16 12.63
N ASP A 23 3.80 -9.00 11.55
CA ASP A 23 4.15 -8.05 10.48
C ASP A 23 3.85 -6.59 10.84
N CYS A 24 2.92 -6.36 11.76
CA CYS A 24 2.63 -5.05 12.34
C CYS A 24 3.20 -4.91 13.76
N SER A 25 4.23 -5.68 14.08
CA SER A 25 5.01 -5.43 15.30
C SER A 25 5.66 -4.03 15.24
N PRO A 26 5.85 -3.35 16.38
CA PRO A 26 6.51 -2.04 16.38
C PRO A 26 7.88 -2.05 15.68
N SER A 27 8.67 -3.12 15.87
CA SER A 27 9.96 -3.28 15.20
C SER A 27 9.84 -3.37 13.68
N ALA A 28 8.87 -4.10 13.16
CA ALA A 28 8.63 -4.19 11.71
C ALA A 28 8.17 -2.84 11.15
N ALA A 29 7.23 -2.17 11.83
CA ALA A 29 6.75 -0.87 11.38
C ALA A 29 7.84 0.23 11.43
N ASP A 30 8.72 0.20 12.44
CA ASP A 30 9.89 1.08 12.52
C ASP A 30 10.92 0.78 11.43
N GLU A 31 11.11 -0.50 11.07
CA GLU A 31 11.92 -0.90 9.92
C GLU A 31 11.36 -0.37 8.60
N TYR A 32 10.03 -0.38 8.42
CA TYR A 32 9.40 0.17 7.21
C TYR A 32 9.62 1.67 7.06
N LEU A 33 9.54 2.45 8.15
CA LEU A 33 9.89 3.87 8.11
C LEU A 33 11.38 4.10 7.88
N ARG A 34 12.25 3.26 8.44
CA ARG A 34 13.69 3.32 8.16
C ARG A 34 13.97 3.01 6.69
N ALA A 35 13.28 2.04 6.09
CA ALA A 35 13.44 1.70 4.68
C ALA A 35 12.97 2.85 3.77
N PHE A 36 11.86 3.51 4.11
CA PHE A 36 11.41 4.73 3.43
C PHE A 36 12.49 5.82 3.49
N ARG A 37 13.03 6.12 4.67
CA ARG A 37 14.10 7.12 4.82
C ARG A 37 15.38 6.69 4.08
N GLY A 38 15.75 5.42 4.20
CA GLY A 38 16.92 4.82 3.55
C GLY A 38 16.86 4.92 2.03
N PHE A 39 15.68 4.84 1.42
CA PHE A 39 15.50 5.04 -0.02
C PHE A 39 15.99 6.42 -0.50
N HIS A 40 15.88 7.44 0.35
CA HIS A 40 16.33 8.80 0.04
C HIS A 40 17.82 9.02 0.32
N LEU A 41 18.34 8.41 1.39
CA LEU A 41 19.73 8.62 1.83
C LEU A 41 20.74 7.68 1.18
N GLU A 42 20.33 6.44 0.93
CA GLU A 42 21.15 5.37 0.40
C GLU A 42 20.41 4.69 -0.76
N PRO A 43 20.11 5.42 -1.84
CA PRO A 43 19.30 4.93 -2.95
C PRO A 43 19.88 3.70 -3.67
N ASP A 44 21.16 3.41 -3.50
CA ASP A 44 21.80 2.25 -4.13
C ASP A 44 21.62 0.94 -3.34
N GLN A 45 21.12 1.03 -2.09
CA GLN A 45 20.86 -0.15 -1.26
C GLN A 45 19.61 -0.89 -1.74
N PRO A 46 19.72 -2.16 -2.19
CA PRO A 46 18.60 -2.87 -2.80
C PRO A 46 17.39 -3.05 -1.87
N ASN A 47 17.63 -3.25 -0.57
CA ASN A 47 16.58 -3.42 0.44
C ASN A 47 15.75 -2.15 0.70
N TYR A 48 16.26 -0.97 0.34
CA TYR A 48 15.50 0.28 0.38
C TYR A 48 14.73 0.55 -0.90
N ARG A 49 15.18 -0.02 -2.03
CA ARG A 49 14.45 0.03 -3.31
C ARG A 49 13.30 -0.95 -3.37
N ALA A 50 13.43 -2.13 -2.79
CA ALA A 50 12.33 -3.07 -2.65
C ALA A 50 12.59 -4.03 -1.49
N ARG A 51 11.54 -4.37 -0.74
CA ARG A 51 11.61 -5.38 0.29
C ARG A 51 11.99 -6.71 -0.36
N LEU A 52 13.04 -7.32 0.20
CA LEU A 52 13.48 -8.65 -0.21
C LEU A 52 12.40 -9.66 0.14
N TRP A 53 11.90 -10.35 -0.88
CA TRP A 53 10.95 -11.43 -0.71
C TRP A 53 11.66 -12.68 -0.22
N GLN A 54 11.00 -13.44 0.65
CA GLN A 54 11.43 -14.82 0.87
C GLN A 54 11.34 -15.58 -0.47
N PRO A 55 12.32 -16.43 -0.82
CA PRO A 55 12.30 -17.16 -2.08
C PRO A 55 11.02 -17.97 -2.25
N VAL A 56 10.43 -17.92 -3.45
CA VAL A 56 9.22 -18.68 -3.82
C VAL A 56 9.50 -19.47 -5.09
N THR A 57 9.39 -20.79 -5.02
CA THR A 57 9.43 -21.66 -6.19
C THR A 57 8.01 -21.83 -6.74
N LEU A 58 7.62 -20.96 -7.68
CA LEU A 58 6.24 -20.91 -8.21
C LEU A 58 5.77 -22.25 -8.79
N SER A 59 6.66 -23.06 -9.37
CA SER A 59 6.32 -24.39 -9.89
C SER A 59 5.85 -25.38 -8.81
N GLN A 60 6.19 -25.14 -7.54
CA GLN A 60 5.77 -25.98 -6.42
C GLN A 60 4.39 -25.62 -5.86
N ILE A 61 3.80 -24.50 -6.28
CA ILE A 61 2.43 -24.14 -5.91
C ILE A 61 1.45 -25.12 -6.56
N ARG A 62 0.55 -25.70 -5.76
CA ARG A 62 -0.47 -26.68 -6.18
C ARG A 62 -1.83 -26.30 -5.60
N ALA A 63 -2.90 -26.77 -6.24
CA ALA A 63 -4.27 -26.61 -5.72
C ALA A 63 -4.43 -27.12 -4.28
N ALA A 64 -3.71 -28.18 -3.89
CA ALA A 64 -3.72 -28.74 -2.54
C ALA A 64 -3.12 -27.81 -1.47
N ASP A 65 -2.39 -26.77 -1.86
CA ASP A 65 -1.84 -25.79 -0.92
C ASP A 65 -2.94 -24.86 -0.36
N VAL A 66 -4.13 -24.82 -0.99
CA VAL A 66 -5.31 -24.10 -0.51
C VAL A 66 -6.02 -24.94 0.55
N VAL A 67 -6.13 -24.41 1.78
CA VAL A 67 -6.66 -25.14 2.94
C VAL A 67 -7.88 -24.46 3.54
N ASP A 68 -8.88 -25.27 3.90
CA ASP A 68 -10.15 -24.86 4.52
C ASP A 68 -10.93 -23.81 3.70
N PHE A 69 -10.58 -23.70 2.43
CA PHE A 69 -11.00 -22.73 1.45
C PHE A 69 -11.09 -23.44 0.10
N THR A 70 -11.90 -22.95 -0.85
CA THR A 70 -11.92 -23.56 -2.18
C THR A 70 -10.86 -22.91 -3.06
N THR A 71 -10.23 -23.69 -3.95
CA THR A 71 -9.28 -23.16 -4.93
C THR A 71 -9.90 -22.10 -5.82
N GLY A 72 -11.18 -22.27 -6.21
CA GLY A 72 -11.92 -21.29 -7.00
C GLY A 72 -12.14 -19.96 -6.27
N GLU A 73 -12.40 -19.99 -4.96
CA GLU A 73 -12.53 -18.76 -4.17
C GLU A 73 -11.17 -18.07 -3.99
N MET A 74 -10.09 -18.84 -3.77
CA MET A 74 -8.72 -18.29 -3.72
C MET A 74 -8.34 -17.62 -5.05
N ALA A 75 -8.54 -18.32 -6.16
CA ALA A 75 -8.26 -17.81 -7.49
C ALA A 75 -9.08 -16.55 -7.80
N MET A 76 -10.37 -16.53 -7.43
CA MET A 76 -11.24 -15.36 -7.59
C MET A 76 -10.71 -14.15 -6.81
N MET A 77 -10.32 -14.32 -5.54
CA MET A 77 -9.74 -13.23 -4.75
C MET A 77 -8.45 -12.70 -5.36
N MET A 78 -7.56 -13.61 -5.80
CA MET A 78 -6.31 -13.24 -6.48
C MET A 78 -6.56 -12.54 -7.81
N HIS A 79 -7.59 -12.91 -8.56
CA HIS A 79 -7.91 -12.29 -9.85
C HIS A 79 -8.40 -10.85 -9.65
N VAL A 80 -9.30 -10.63 -8.69
CA VAL A 80 -9.73 -9.28 -8.33
C VAL A 80 -8.54 -8.43 -7.85
N ALA A 81 -7.65 -9.00 -7.04
CA ALA A 81 -6.43 -8.34 -6.61
C ALA A 81 -5.52 -7.98 -7.81
N MET A 82 -5.26 -8.94 -8.71
CA MET A 82 -4.49 -8.73 -9.93
C MET A 82 -5.06 -7.59 -10.78
N GLU A 83 -6.37 -7.54 -11.02
CA GLU A 83 -7.01 -6.45 -11.78
C GLU A 83 -6.83 -5.08 -11.11
N ILE A 84 -6.71 -5.04 -9.78
CA ILE A 84 -6.41 -3.83 -9.02
C ILE A 84 -4.94 -3.46 -9.14
N GLU A 85 -4.01 -4.43 -9.16
CA GLU A 85 -2.57 -4.16 -9.25
C GLU A 85 -2.05 -3.87 -10.67
N ASP A 86 -2.72 -4.38 -11.70
CA ASP A 86 -2.24 -4.30 -13.09
C ASP A 86 -1.95 -2.87 -13.62
N PRO A 87 -2.73 -1.82 -13.33
CA PRO A 87 -2.43 -0.45 -13.77
C PRO A 87 -1.38 0.25 -12.88
N ILE A 88 -0.37 -0.48 -12.40
CA ILE A 88 0.62 0.04 -11.44
C ILE A 88 1.41 1.26 -11.94
N VAL A 89 1.68 1.27 -13.25
CA VAL A 89 2.39 2.37 -13.92
C VAL A 89 1.59 3.67 -13.78
N ASP A 90 0.28 3.58 -13.99
CA ASP A 90 -0.63 4.72 -13.88
C ASP A 90 -0.79 5.13 -12.42
N TYR A 91 -0.91 4.20 -11.47
CA TYR A 91 -0.93 4.56 -10.05
C TYR A 91 0.34 5.29 -9.61
N SER A 92 1.51 4.81 -10.04
CA SER A 92 2.80 5.44 -9.76
C SER A 92 2.79 6.89 -10.25
N HIS A 93 2.28 7.13 -11.46
CA HIS A 93 2.11 8.48 -11.98
C HIS A 93 1.20 9.35 -11.09
N GLN A 94 0.00 8.84 -10.79
CA GLN A 94 -0.99 9.61 -10.03
C GLN A 94 -0.53 9.88 -8.58
N ASN A 95 0.21 8.95 -7.99
CA ASN A 95 0.81 9.13 -6.66
C ASN A 95 1.91 10.20 -6.69
N GLY A 96 2.81 10.15 -7.68
CA GLY A 96 3.86 11.16 -7.83
C GLY A 96 3.28 12.56 -8.05
N GLU A 97 2.33 12.71 -8.97
CA GLU A 97 1.68 14.01 -9.23
C GLU A 97 0.88 14.51 -8.02
N GLY A 98 0.10 13.64 -7.39
CA GLY A 98 -0.73 14.00 -6.23
C GLY A 98 0.11 14.44 -5.03
N PHE A 99 1.25 13.78 -4.75
CA PHE A 99 2.02 14.06 -3.54
C PHE A 99 3.13 15.10 -3.71
N ARG A 100 3.47 15.53 -4.94
CA ARG A 100 4.69 16.32 -5.20
C ARG A 100 4.84 17.59 -4.36
N PHE A 101 3.75 18.29 -4.04
CA PHE A 101 3.80 19.47 -3.17
C PHE A 101 3.36 19.18 -1.73
N LEU A 102 2.64 18.08 -1.51
CA LEU A 102 2.21 17.68 -0.18
C LEU A 102 3.40 17.12 0.60
N LEU A 103 4.05 16.07 0.10
CA LEU A 103 5.22 15.41 0.69
C LEU A 103 6.15 14.96 -0.43
N PRO A 104 7.16 15.77 -0.84
CA PRO A 104 8.03 15.45 -1.98
C PRO A 104 8.75 14.11 -1.86
N GLY A 105 9.22 13.76 -0.65
CA GLY A 105 9.81 12.45 -0.39
C GLY A 105 8.82 11.30 -0.63
N LEU A 106 7.56 11.46 -0.18
CA LEU A 106 6.51 10.47 -0.44
C LEU A 106 6.18 10.38 -1.93
N ALA A 107 6.15 11.52 -2.64
CA ALA A 107 5.94 11.56 -4.08
C ALA A 107 6.98 10.73 -4.82
N ARG A 108 8.28 10.95 -4.54
CA ARG A 108 9.39 10.17 -5.13
C ARG A 108 9.36 8.71 -4.73
N PHE A 109 9.01 8.40 -3.48
CA PHE A 109 8.89 7.02 -2.99
C PHE A 109 7.77 6.26 -3.72
N MET A 110 6.63 6.93 -3.97
CA MET A 110 5.46 6.31 -4.57
C MET A 110 5.45 6.36 -6.09
N GLY A 111 6.15 7.30 -6.73
CA GLY A 111 6.18 7.35 -8.19
C GLY A 111 6.80 8.60 -8.79
N ARG A 112 6.29 8.99 -9.96
CA ARG A 112 6.77 10.10 -10.78
C ARG A 112 5.65 11.09 -11.05
N ASN A 113 5.95 12.37 -11.05
CA ASN A 113 5.02 13.39 -11.55
C ASN A 113 5.01 13.44 -13.09
N GLN A 114 4.13 14.25 -13.68
CA GLN A 114 3.97 14.36 -15.13
C GLN A 114 5.28 14.75 -15.86
N ASP A 115 6.06 15.67 -15.30
CA ASP A 115 7.31 16.14 -15.92
C ASP A 115 8.36 15.00 -15.95
N GLU A 116 8.51 14.30 -14.82
CA GLU A 116 9.42 13.16 -14.67
C GLU A 116 9.00 11.98 -15.55
N ALA A 117 7.69 11.79 -15.68
CA ALA A 117 7.07 10.82 -16.57
C ALA A 117 7.42 11.08 -18.04
N ASP A 118 7.16 12.30 -18.51
CA ASP A 118 7.41 12.68 -19.90
C ASP A 118 8.90 12.67 -20.22
N TYR A 119 9.75 13.13 -19.30
CA TYR A 119 11.20 13.06 -19.44
C TYR A 119 11.68 11.62 -19.60
N ALA A 120 11.23 10.71 -18.74
CA ALA A 120 11.61 9.31 -18.82
C ALA A 120 11.16 8.65 -20.12
N ARG A 121 9.96 8.99 -20.62
CA ARG A 121 9.47 8.51 -21.92
C ARG A 121 10.35 9.02 -23.05
N ALA A 122 10.71 10.30 -23.03
CA ALA A 122 11.56 10.93 -24.05
C ALA A 122 12.98 10.36 -24.09
N HIS A 123 13.50 9.87 -22.95
CA HIS A 123 14.88 9.38 -22.82
C HIS A 123 14.98 7.85 -22.69
N GLY A 124 13.88 7.11 -22.84
CA GLY A 124 13.87 5.65 -22.73
C GLY A 124 14.26 5.14 -21.33
N LEU A 125 14.09 5.95 -20.29
CA LEU A 125 14.45 5.58 -18.91
C LEU A 125 13.40 4.63 -18.33
N LYS A 126 13.83 3.75 -17.42
CA LYS A 126 12.92 2.83 -16.74
C LYS A 126 11.89 3.65 -15.95
N TRP A 127 10.61 3.38 -16.17
CA TRP A 127 9.52 4.09 -15.49
C TRP A 127 9.49 3.85 -13.98
N CYS A 128 9.77 2.60 -13.61
CA CYS A 128 9.54 2.08 -12.27
C CYS A 128 10.82 2.13 -11.43
N GLU A 129 11.23 3.35 -11.06
CA GLU A 129 12.42 3.62 -10.23
C GLU A 129 12.07 3.95 -8.77
N SER A 130 10.81 4.30 -8.51
CA SER A 130 10.31 4.51 -7.16
C SER A 130 10.26 3.18 -6.40
N ALA A 131 10.51 3.23 -5.08
CA ALA A 131 10.56 2.01 -4.28
C ALA A 131 9.19 1.30 -4.23
N TRP A 132 8.11 2.07 -4.12
CA TRP A 132 6.75 1.53 -4.16
C TRP A 132 6.47 0.81 -5.47
N CYS A 133 6.71 1.46 -6.62
CA CYS A 133 6.47 0.84 -7.93
C CYS A 133 7.30 -0.45 -8.10
N ALA A 134 8.56 -0.45 -7.66
CA ALA A 134 9.45 -1.61 -7.77
C ALA A 134 8.92 -2.82 -6.98
N GLU A 135 8.26 -2.57 -5.85
CA GLU A 135 7.58 -3.59 -5.06
C GLU A 135 6.31 -4.08 -5.77
N GLU A 136 5.44 -3.15 -6.13
CA GLU A 136 4.09 -3.39 -6.64
C GLU A 136 4.03 -4.04 -8.02
N ARG A 137 4.97 -3.72 -8.92
CA ARG A 137 5.01 -4.34 -10.27
C ARG A 137 5.14 -5.87 -10.22
N ARG A 138 5.56 -6.42 -9.08
CA ARG A 138 5.68 -7.87 -8.87
C ARG A 138 4.35 -8.52 -8.53
N HIS A 139 3.36 -7.77 -8.04
CA HIS A 139 2.13 -8.29 -7.44
C HIS A 139 1.18 -8.86 -8.47
N GLY A 140 0.78 -8.07 -9.47
CA GLY A 140 -0.11 -8.55 -10.54
C GLY A 140 0.44 -9.79 -11.26
N ALA A 141 1.75 -9.79 -11.56
CA ALA A 141 2.41 -10.96 -12.17
C ALA A 141 2.50 -12.17 -11.22
N ALA A 142 2.68 -11.95 -9.91
CA ALA A 142 2.68 -13.02 -8.91
C ALA A 142 1.29 -13.65 -8.77
N PHE A 143 0.23 -12.83 -8.72
CA PHE A 143 -1.15 -13.32 -8.71
C PHE A 143 -1.49 -14.08 -9.98
N ALA A 144 -1.15 -13.54 -11.16
CA ALA A 144 -1.41 -14.20 -12.44
C ALA A 144 -0.83 -15.62 -12.47
N LYS A 145 0.44 -15.77 -12.09
CA LYS A 145 1.12 -17.06 -12.01
C LYS A 145 0.51 -17.96 -10.94
N ALA A 146 0.17 -17.44 -9.77
CA ALA A 146 -0.46 -18.24 -8.72
C ALA A 146 -1.82 -18.78 -9.18
N ILE A 147 -2.64 -17.96 -9.85
CA ILE A 147 -3.93 -18.38 -10.42
C ILE A 147 -3.70 -19.51 -11.42
N GLU A 148 -2.79 -19.34 -12.38
CA GLU A 148 -2.46 -20.37 -13.37
C GLU A 148 -2.04 -21.70 -12.71
N ARG A 149 -1.22 -21.65 -11.64
CA ARG A 149 -0.84 -22.85 -10.89
C ARG A 149 -1.99 -23.52 -10.15
N LEU A 150 -2.98 -22.73 -9.71
CA LEU A 150 -4.12 -23.22 -8.95
C LEU A 150 -5.24 -23.76 -9.84
N THR A 151 -5.46 -23.15 -11.01
CA THR A 151 -6.59 -23.47 -11.90
C THR A 151 -6.17 -24.27 -13.14
N GLY A 152 -4.90 -24.20 -13.54
CA GLY A 152 -4.42 -24.70 -14.83
C GLY A 152 -4.63 -23.73 -15.99
N GLU A 153 -5.21 -22.55 -15.73
CA GLU A 153 -5.58 -21.56 -16.74
C GLU A 153 -4.97 -20.19 -16.43
N SER A 154 -4.35 -19.56 -17.43
CA SER A 154 -3.88 -18.19 -17.32
C SER A 154 -5.06 -17.22 -17.16
N PRO A 155 -5.08 -16.36 -16.13
CA PRO A 155 -6.17 -15.42 -15.95
C PRO A 155 -6.14 -14.31 -17.00
N ALA A 156 -7.32 -13.83 -17.39
CA ALA A 156 -7.46 -12.65 -18.25
C ALA A 156 -7.01 -11.37 -17.52
N ARG A 157 -6.31 -10.49 -18.25
CA ARG A 157 -5.74 -9.21 -17.76
C ARG A 157 -6.25 -8.00 -18.54
N ASP A 158 -7.45 -8.13 -19.09
CA ASP A 158 -8.11 -7.16 -19.99
C ASP A 158 -9.02 -6.16 -19.26
N ASN A 159 -9.22 -6.33 -17.95
CA ASN A 159 -10.02 -5.43 -17.12
C ASN A 159 -9.20 -4.76 -15.98
N PRO A 160 -8.07 -4.08 -16.27
CA PRO A 160 -7.32 -3.38 -15.24
C PRO A 160 -8.16 -2.27 -14.58
N ASN A 161 -7.83 -1.90 -13.35
CA ASN A 161 -8.52 -0.79 -12.68
C ASN A 161 -8.15 0.52 -13.37
N GLN A 162 -8.94 1.57 -13.15
CA GLN A 162 -8.68 2.88 -13.71
C GLN A 162 -8.33 3.83 -12.57
N PRO A 163 -7.03 4.17 -12.38
CA PRO A 163 -6.63 5.15 -11.39
C PRO A 163 -7.28 6.50 -11.67
N LYS A 164 -7.69 7.19 -10.60
CA LYS A 164 -8.20 8.56 -10.72
C LYS A 164 -7.04 9.47 -11.12
N ALA A 165 -7.25 10.29 -12.15
CA ALA A 165 -6.32 11.35 -12.50
C ALA A 165 -6.18 12.35 -11.34
N MET A 166 -4.94 12.60 -10.95
CA MET A 166 -4.55 13.49 -9.87
C MET A 166 -4.02 14.80 -10.44
N THR A 167 -4.23 15.85 -9.68
CA THR A 167 -3.62 17.15 -9.92
C THR A 167 -2.78 17.52 -8.71
N SER A 168 -2.00 18.57 -8.88
CA SER A 168 -1.19 19.14 -7.81
C SER A 168 -1.97 19.85 -6.69
N ASP A 169 -3.30 19.86 -6.72
CA ASP A 169 -4.14 20.50 -5.71
C ASP A 169 -3.99 19.84 -4.32
N GLU A 170 -3.86 20.66 -3.27
CA GLU A 170 -3.55 20.15 -1.92
C GLU A 170 -4.69 19.35 -1.30
N ASP A 171 -5.93 19.81 -1.44
CA ASP A 171 -7.09 19.11 -0.86
C ASP A 171 -7.31 17.78 -1.57
N LEU A 172 -7.14 17.75 -2.90
CA LEU A 172 -7.16 16.51 -3.67
C LEU A 172 -6.00 15.59 -3.28
N ALA A 173 -4.79 16.11 -3.05
CA ALA A 173 -3.64 15.34 -2.58
C ALA A 173 -3.89 14.70 -1.21
N LEU A 174 -4.49 15.44 -0.27
CA LEU A 174 -4.87 14.91 1.04
C LEU A 174 -5.94 13.82 0.93
N GLN A 175 -6.94 14.00 0.06
CA GLN A 175 -7.93 12.97 -0.20
C GLN A 175 -7.30 11.72 -0.83
N HIS A 176 -6.35 11.91 -1.75
CA HIS A 176 -5.61 10.84 -2.40
C HIS A 176 -4.75 10.06 -1.42
N LEU A 177 -4.11 10.74 -0.44
CA LEU A 177 -3.36 10.08 0.64
C LEU A 177 -4.24 9.09 1.39
N VAL A 178 -5.43 9.51 1.83
CA VAL A 178 -6.37 8.60 2.52
C VAL A 178 -6.89 7.51 1.59
N SER A 179 -7.05 7.82 0.30
CA SER A 179 -7.48 6.84 -0.69
C SER A 179 -6.47 5.72 -0.89
N ARG A 180 -5.18 6.06 -1.02
CA ARG A 180 -4.09 5.07 -1.08
C ARG A 180 -3.97 4.31 0.23
N GLU A 181 -4.06 5.00 1.35
CA GLU A 181 -4.02 4.35 2.66
C GLU A 181 -5.14 3.31 2.82
N ALA A 182 -6.36 3.62 2.36
CA ALA A 182 -7.47 2.68 2.37
C ALA A 182 -7.26 1.50 1.40
N ALA A 183 -6.58 1.72 0.27
CA ALA A 183 -6.18 0.65 -0.64
C ALA A 183 -5.20 -0.31 0.05
N GLU A 184 -4.09 0.18 0.63
CA GLU A 184 -3.09 -0.71 1.27
C GLU A 184 -3.68 -1.40 2.50
N TRP A 185 -4.57 -0.72 3.23
CA TRP A 185 -5.32 -1.33 4.34
C TRP A 185 -6.20 -2.50 3.88
N SER A 186 -6.86 -2.34 2.73
CA SER A 186 -7.72 -3.38 2.15
C SER A 186 -6.89 -4.53 1.58
N SER A 187 -5.83 -4.23 0.84
CA SER A 187 -4.92 -5.20 0.24
C SER A 187 -4.19 -6.00 1.32
N SER A 188 -3.58 -5.34 2.31
CA SER A 188 -2.90 -6.03 3.43
C SER A 188 -3.81 -6.98 4.21
N ALA A 189 -5.04 -6.56 4.52
CA ALA A 189 -6.03 -7.40 5.21
C ALA A 189 -6.47 -8.60 4.35
N THR A 190 -6.77 -8.35 3.07
CA THR A 190 -7.21 -9.38 2.13
C THR A 190 -6.11 -10.41 1.87
N TYR A 191 -4.88 -9.96 1.65
CA TYR A 191 -3.74 -10.83 1.34
C TYR A 191 -3.35 -11.64 2.57
N THR A 192 -3.49 -11.08 3.77
CA THR A 192 -3.33 -11.83 5.03
C THR A 192 -4.40 -12.91 5.20
N ALA A 193 -5.66 -12.63 4.85
CA ALA A 193 -6.73 -13.63 4.89
C ALA A 193 -6.46 -14.77 3.88
N MET A 194 -6.05 -14.45 2.65
CA MET A 194 -5.59 -15.47 1.67
C MET A 194 -4.42 -16.29 2.22
N ALA A 195 -3.43 -15.64 2.85
CA ALA A 195 -2.30 -16.32 3.46
C ALA A 195 -2.73 -17.31 4.57
N ALA A 196 -3.78 -17.02 5.33
CA ALA A 196 -4.28 -17.91 6.38
C ALA A 196 -4.89 -19.22 5.82
N HIS A 197 -5.37 -19.16 4.58
CA HIS A 197 -5.94 -20.26 3.80
C HIS A 197 -4.95 -20.91 2.81
N SER A 198 -3.66 -20.69 3.00
CA SER A 198 -2.62 -21.31 2.18
C SER A 198 -1.53 -21.98 3.02
N THR A 199 -0.83 -22.91 2.38
CA THR A 199 0.35 -23.61 2.91
C THR A 199 1.47 -23.62 1.87
N GLY A 200 2.64 -24.17 2.21
CA GLY A 200 3.76 -24.32 1.27
C GLY A 200 4.22 -23.02 0.60
N MET A 201 4.55 -23.10 -0.69
CA MET A 201 5.03 -21.94 -1.47
C MET A 201 3.94 -20.89 -1.70
N LEU A 202 2.66 -21.29 -1.72
CA LEU A 202 1.56 -20.35 -1.86
C LEU A 202 1.46 -19.43 -0.64
N HIS A 203 1.63 -19.99 0.56
CA HIS A 203 1.67 -19.21 1.78
C HIS A 203 2.80 -18.19 1.75
N THR A 204 4.03 -18.61 1.42
CA THR A 204 5.17 -17.71 1.34
C THR A 204 4.94 -16.58 0.34
N LEU A 205 4.36 -16.87 -0.82
CA LEU A 205 4.00 -15.85 -1.81
C LEU A 205 3.01 -14.82 -1.26
N LEU A 206 1.89 -15.29 -0.70
CA LEU A 206 0.85 -14.41 -0.16
C LEU A 206 1.32 -13.61 1.06
N ARG A 207 2.20 -14.19 1.90
CA ARG A 207 2.85 -13.45 2.99
C ARG A 207 3.81 -12.39 2.47
N ASN A 208 4.53 -12.65 1.37
CA ASN A 208 5.38 -11.64 0.75
C ASN A 208 4.55 -10.45 0.23
N LEU A 209 3.46 -10.73 -0.48
CA LEU A 209 2.55 -9.70 -0.99
C LEU A 209 1.96 -8.89 0.17
N ALA A 210 1.37 -9.56 1.17
CA ALA A 210 0.80 -8.90 2.35
C ALA A 210 1.81 -8.01 3.10
N ARG A 211 3.09 -8.40 3.19
CA ARG A 211 4.13 -7.61 3.87
C ARG A 211 4.51 -6.35 3.10
N ASP A 212 4.48 -6.38 1.77
CA ASP A 212 4.69 -5.16 0.96
C ASP A 212 3.55 -4.17 1.25
N GLU A 213 2.29 -4.63 1.23
CA GLU A 213 1.12 -3.79 1.56
C GLU A 213 1.18 -3.21 2.98
N ILE A 214 1.59 -4.02 3.97
CA ILE A 214 1.71 -3.56 5.35
C ILE A 214 2.80 -2.48 5.48
N LYS A 215 3.92 -2.62 4.75
CA LYS A 215 4.96 -1.60 4.69
C LYS A 215 4.39 -0.29 4.15
N HIS A 216 3.68 -0.33 3.03
CA HIS A 216 3.08 0.86 2.42
C HIS A 216 2.02 1.49 3.32
N LEU A 217 1.16 0.68 3.94
CA LEU A 217 0.19 1.12 4.93
C LEU A 217 0.89 1.86 6.08
N CYS A 218 1.96 1.30 6.67
CA CYS A 218 2.71 1.95 7.73
C CYS A 218 3.25 3.34 7.30
N ILE A 219 3.82 3.43 6.10
CA ILE A 219 4.37 4.68 5.56
C ILE A 219 3.26 5.72 5.35
N LEU A 220 2.14 5.34 4.71
CA LEU A 220 1.00 6.22 4.46
C LEU A 220 0.32 6.66 5.76
N SER A 221 0.19 5.76 6.74
CA SER A 221 -0.33 6.09 8.07
C SER A 221 0.56 7.06 8.83
N ALA A 222 1.88 6.91 8.71
CA ALA A 222 2.83 7.83 9.30
C ALA A 222 2.80 9.20 8.60
N ALA A 223 2.61 9.23 7.28
CA ALA A 223 2.42 10.45 6.51
C ALA A 223 1.13 11.18 6.91
N ASP A 224 0.01 10.45 7.06
CA ASP A 224 -1.25 11.00 7.58
C ASP A 224 -1.07 11.60 8.97
N ALA A 225 -0.43 10.87 9.88
CA ALA A 225 -0.15 11.32 11.23
C ALA A 225 0.80 12.53 11.27
N TYR A 226 1.79 12.59 10.37
CA TYR A 226 2.68 13.74 10.23
C TYR A 226 1.90 14.99 9.83
N LEU A 227 1.06 14.89 8.80
CA LEU A 227 0.31 16.02 8.24
C LEU A 227 -0.88 16.46 9.10
N ARG A 228 -1.56 15.53 9.79
CA ARG A 228 -2.86 15.80 10.44
C ARG A 228 -2.88 15.51 11.94
N GLY A 229 -1.78 14.99 12.48
CA GLY A 229 -1.67 14.56 13.88
C GLY A 229 -2.37 13.22 14.17
N PRO A 230 -2.18 12.68 15.39
CA PRO A 230 -2.74 11.39 15.78
C PRO A 230 -4.26 11.52 16.04
N ARG A 231 -5.07 11.45 14.98
CA ARG A 231 -6.54 11.50 15.02
C ARG A 231 -7.13 10.14 14.65
N PRO A 232 -6.98 9.11 15.51
CA PRO A 232 -7.21 7.72 15.14
C PRO A 232 -8.63 7.43 14.68
N TRP A 233 -9.63 7.99 15.35
CA TRP A 233 -11.04 7.76 15.01
C TRP A 233 -11.47 8.47 13.72
N ARG A 234 -10.94 9.67 13.45
CA ARG A 234 -11.16 10.37 12.18
C ARG A 234 -10.59 9.55 11.04
N ARG A 235 -9.30 9.16 11.15
CA ARG A 235 -8.62 8.35 10.14
C ARG A 235 -9.38 7.06 9.87
N PHE A 236 -9.70 6.29 10.92
CA PHE A 236 -10.45 5.05 10.77
C PHE A 236 -11.82 5.24 10.12
N GLY A 237 -12.58 6.28 10.50
CA GLY A 237 -13.84 6.61 9.85
C GLY A 237 -13.68 6.92 8.35
N GLN A 238 -12.59 7.58 7.95
CA GLN A 238 -12.30 7.82 6.54
C GLN A 238 -11.91 6.54 5.81
N LEU A 239 -11.09 5.66 6.42
CA LEU A 239 -10.72 4.35 5.85
C LEU A 239 -11.96 3.49 5.64
N LEU A 240 -12.89 3.44 6.61
CA LEU A 240 -14.15 2.72 6.45
C LEU A 240 -14.99 3.27 5.31
N ARG A 241 -15.13 4.61 5.23
CA ARG A 241 -15.93 5.25 4.18
C ARG A 241 -15.37 4.98 2.79
N ILE A 242 -14.06 5.17 2.60
CA ILE A 242 -13.40 4.97 1.31
C ILE A 242 -13.33 3.48 0.98
N GLY A 243 -12.94 2.63 1.94
CA GLY A 243 -12.90 1.17 1.77
C GLY A 243 -14.25 0.59 1.38
N ALA A 244 -15.34 1.03 2.01
CA ALA A 244 -16.69 0.63 1.61
C ALA A 244 -17.06 1.11 0.19
N GLY A 245 -16.65 2.33 -0.18
CA GLY A 245 -16.82 2.85 -1.53
C GLY A 245 -16.06 2.04 -2.57
N ASN A 246 -14.78 1.76 -2.30
CA ASN A 246 -13.92 0.92 -3.14
C ASN A 246 -14.51 -0.49 -3.28
N TYR A 247 -14.90 -1.13 -2.18
CA TYR A 247 -15.52 -2.45 -2.20
C TYR A 247 -16.75 -2.50 -3.11
N ARG A 248 -17.67 -1.54 -2.99
CA ARG A 248 -18.86 -1.45 -3.86
C ARG A 248 -18.48 -1.21 -5.32
N GLY A 249 -17.49 -0.35 -5.57
CA GLY A 249 -16.97 -0.10 -6.92
C GLY A 249 -16.38 -1.35 -7.55
N GLN A 250 -15.58 -2.11 -6.79
CA GLN A 250 -14.99 -3.36 -7.28
C GLN A 250 -16.03 -4.45 -7.52
N GLN A 251 -17.07 -4.53 -6.67
CA GLN A 251 -18.19 -5.43 -6.91
C GLN A 251 -18.88 -5.21 -8.25
N GLN A 252 -18.91 -3.96 -8.73
CA GLN A 252 -19.59 -3.59 -9.98
C GLN A 252 -18.70 -3.71 -11.21
N ARG A 253 -17.38 -3.50 -11.08
CA ARG A 253 -16.47 -3.28 -12.22
C ARG A 253 -15.45 -4.39 -12.48
N ARG A 254 -15.20 -5.28 -11.52
CA ARG A 254 -14.19 -6.35 -11.64
C ARG A 254 -14.81 -7.63 -12.19
N SER A 255 -14.03 -8.45 -12.88
CA SER A 255 -14.55 -9.63 -13.61
C SER A 255 -15.21 -10.67 -12.70
N HIS A 256 -14.86 -10.66 -11.41
CA HIS A 256 -15.51 -11.47 -10.38
C HIS A 256 -16.11 -10.63 -9.24
N GLY A 257 -16.34 -9.34 -9.47
CA GLY A 257 -16.83 -8.39 -8.48
C GLY A 257 -18.13 -8.84 -7.80
N GLN A 258 -19.09 -9.35 -8.57
CA GLN A 258 -20.40 -9.78 -8.03
C GLN A 258 -20.29 -10.97 -7.06
N ARG A 259 -19.20 -11.74 -7.13
CA ARG A 259 -18.92 -12.86 -6.21
C ARG A 259 -18.18 -12.40 -4.95
N MET A 260 -17.63 -11.19 -4.93
CA MET A 260 -16.98 -10.64 -3.74
C MET A 260 -17.99 -10.56 -2.60
N GLY A 261 -17.62 -11.17 -1.47
CA GLY A 261 -18.45 -11.22 -0.27
C GLY A 261 -19.64 -12.19 -0.32
N ALA A 262 -19.76 -13.03 -1.36
CA ALA A 262 -20.77 -14.09 -1.39
C ALA A 262 -20.56 -15.11 -0.24
N ASN A 263 -19.29 -15.36 0.14
CA ASN A 263 -18.96 -16.21 1.28
C ASN A 263 -18.97 -15.39 2.58
N ALA A 264 -19.90 -15.68 3.48
CA ALA A 264 -20.03 -15.01 4.77
C ALA A 264 -18.82 -15.20 5.69
N ILE A 265 -18.17 -16.36 5.64
CA ILE A 265 -17.05 -16.69 6.53
C ILE A 265 -15.81 -15.90 6.11
N THR A 266 -15.53 -15.86 4.81
CA THR A 266 -14.48 -15.04 4.21
C THR A 266 -14.68 -13.56 4.53
N ARG A 267 -15.92 -13.05 4.49
CA ARG A 267 -16.22 -11.67 4.93
C ARG A 267 -15.84 -11.44 6.39
N ILE A 268 -16.18 -12.37 7.29
CA ILE A 268 -15.82 -12.27 8.72
C ILE A 268 -14.30 -12.25 8.87
N GLU A 269 -13.59 -13.17 8.22
CA GLU A 269 -12.13 -13.27 8.28
C GLU A 269 -11.45 -11.99 7.80
N VAL A 270 -11.88 -11.45 6.66
CA VAL A 270 -11.37 -10.20 6.10
C VAL A 270 -11.71 -9.01 7.03
N VAL A 271 -12.92 -8.90 7.55
CA VAL A 271 -13.29 -7.83 8.51
C VAL A 271 -12.44 -7.92 9.78
N VAL A 272 -12.22 -9.12 10.32
CA VAL A 272 -11.34 -9.30 11.49
C VAL A 272 -9.91 -8.88 11.15
N ALA A 273 -9.39 -9.24 9.97
CA ALA A 273 -8.07 -8.80 9.51
C ALA A 273 -7.97 -7.27 9.45
N HIS A 274 -8.97 -6.59 8.87
CA HIS A 274 -9.06 -5.13 8.81
C HIS A 274 -9.00 -4.49 10.20
N LEU A 275 -9.80 -5.00 11.16
CA LEU A 275 -9.87 -4.47 12.52
C LEU A 275 -8.56 -4.68 13.30
N LEU A 276 -7.95 -5.86 13.16
CA LEU A 276 -6.66 -6.18 13.79
C LEU A 276 -5.52 -5.32 13.23
N MET A 277 -5.50 -5.13 11.90
CA MET A 277 -4.55 -4.27 11.20
C MET A 277 -4.65 -2.83 11.73
N GLU A 278 -5.86 -2.27 11.71
CA GLU A 278 -6.12 -0.91 12.20
C GLU A 278 -5.69 -0.75 13.66
N TRP A 279 -6.05 -1.71 14.52
CA TRP A 279 -5.69 -1.66 15.93
C TRP A 279 -4.17 -1.63 16.14
N ARG A 280 -3.41 -2.44 15.38
CA ARG A 280 -1.95 -2.47 15.45
C ARG A 280 -1.33 -1.17 14.95
N ILE A 281 -1.70 -0.73 13.75
CA ILE A 281 -1.19 0.49 13.13
C ILE A 281 -1.47 1.70 14.02
N ARG A 282 -2.69 1.82 14.54
CA ARG A 282 -3.07 2.88 15.47
C ARG A 282 -2.21 2.89 16.72
N ARG A 283 -1.98 1.73 17.35
CA ARG A 283 -1.14 1.61 18.54
C ARG A 283 0.33 1.92 18.27
N TRP A 284 0.81 1.64 17.06
CA TRP A 284 2.15 2.00 16.64
C TRP A 284 2.27 3.51 16.39
N ILE A 285 1.41 4.09 15.53
CA ILE A 285 1.38 5.53 15.22
C ILE A 285 1.32 6.39 16.49
N ALA A 286 0.51 6.00 17.49
CA ALA A 286 0.40 6.71 18.76
C ALA A 286 1.73 6.80 19.56
N ARG A 287 2.73 5.99 19.22
CA ARG A 287 4.05 5.95 19.86
C ARG A 287 5.15 6.60 19.03
N VAL A 288 4.91 6.89 17.75
CA VAL A 288 5.89 7.50 16.86
C VAL A 288 5.96 9.00 17.17
N PRO A 289 7.11 9.53 17.60
CA PRO A 289 7.22 10.95 17.93
C PRO A 289 7.21 11.82 16.68
N LEU A 290 6.66 13.04 16.80
CA LEU A 290 6.69 14.03 15.73
C LEU A 290 8.10 14.32 15.23
N ALA A 291 9.09 14.38 16.13
CA ALA A 291 10.49 14.58 15.75
C ALA A 291 10.99 13.51 14.77
N MET A 292 10.65 12.24 15.00
CA MET A 292 10.98 11.14 14.09
C MET A 292 10.24 11.27 12.76
N LEU A 293 8.92 11.54 12.79
CA LEU A 293 8.14 11.75 11.56
C LEU A 293 8.71 12.89 10.71
N ARG A 294 9.09 14.00 11.35
CA ARG A 294 9.76 15.12 10.69
C ARG A 294 11.10 14.69 10.08
N THR A 295 11.94 13.99 10.82
CA THR A 295 13.20 13.46 10.29
C THR A 295 12.99 12.54 9.08
N VAL A 296 11.93 11.72 9.09
CA VAL A 296 11.61 10.80 8.00
C VAL A 296 11.07 11.53 6.77
N PHE A 297 10.04 12.35 6.93
CA PHE A 297 9.31 12.94 5.79
C PHE A 297 9.92 14.24 5.25
N GLU A 298 10.80 14.89 6.01
CA GLU A 298 11.59 16.04 5.56
C GLU A 298 13.03 15.64 5.21
N THR A 299 13.32 14.34 5.06
CA THR A 299 14.60 13.91 4.49
C THR A 299 14.70 14.43 3.06
N ASP A 300 15.84 15.05 2.73
CA ASP A 300 16.09 15.58 1.39
C ASP A 300 15.92 14.47 0.35
N SER A 301 15.08 14.77 -0.63
CA SER A 301 14.71 13.86 -1.68
C SER A 301 14.87 14.61 -3.00
N PRO A 302 16.05 14.52 -3.65
CA PRO A 302 16.24 15.18 -4.93
C PRO A 302 15.12 14.75 -5.91
N PRO A 303 14.72 15.56 -6.88
CA PRO A 303 13.78 15.11 -7.91
C PRO A 303 14.38 13.94 -8.70
N ILE A 304 13.53 13.14 -9.35
CA ILE A 304 14.00 12.25 -10.41
C ILE A 304 14.35 13.17 -11.58
N ASP A 305 15.51 13.00 -12.23
CA ASP A 305 15.98 13.87 -13.33
C ASP A 305 14.81 14.23 -14.25
N ALA A 306 14.30 15.46 -14.15
CA ALA A 306 13.08 15.89 -14.81
C ALA A 306 13.37 16.76 -16.04
N GLY A 307 14.61 16.72 -16.54
CA GLY A 307 15.09 17.63 -17.57
C GLY A 307 15.19 19.09 -17.08
N SER A 308 15.60 19.98 -17.99
CA SER A 308 15.78 21.40 -17.72
C SER A 308 14.42 22.09 -17.59
N ARG A 309 13.93 22.26 -16.36
CA ARG A 309 12.84 23.19 -16.06
C ARG A 309 13.30 24.62 -16.29
N THR A 310 12.40 25.51 -16.72
CA THR A 310 12.76 26.94 -16.80
C THR A 310 13.03 27.49 -15.39
N PRO A 311 13.91 28.49 -15.23
CA PRO A 311 14.14 29.11 -13.93
C PRO A 311 12.85 29.64 -13.26
N ALA A 312 11.90 30.12 -14.06
CA ALA A 312 10.61 30.61 -13.57
C ALA A 312 9.71 29.48 -13.03
N GLU A 313 9.67 28.32 -13.70
CA GLU A 313 8.93 27.16 -13.22
C GLU A 313 9.54 26.57 -11.97
N GLN A 314 10.87 26.49 -11.92
CA GLN A 314 11.60 26.01 -10.75
C GLN A 314 11.36 26.94 -9.55
N ALA A 315 11.45 28.27 -9.73
CA ALA A 315 11.16 29.23 -8.68
C ALA A 315 9.71 29.12 -8.17
N ARG A 316 8.73 28.89 -9.05
CA ARG A 316 7.32 28.66 -8.65
C ARG A 316 7.16 27.37 -7.83
N ILE A 317 7.83 26.29 -8.25
CA ILE A 317 7.83 25.01 -7.52
C ILE A 317 8.47 25.21 -6.14
N ASP A 318 9.63 25.86 -6.07
CA ASP A 318 10.36 26.11 -4.83
C ASP A 318 9.55 26.99 -3.87
N ALA A 319 8.91 28.05 -4.38
CA ALA A 319 8.02 28.89 -3.59
C ALA A 319 6.84 28.09 -3.03
N ARG A 320 6.24 27.20 -3.84
CA ARG A 320 5.14 26.33 -3.39
C ARG A 320 5.60 25.28 -2.39
N LEU A 321 6.78 24.70 -2.59
CA LEU A 321 7.40 23.75 -1.66
C LEU A 321 7.73 24.41 -0.32
N ALA A 322 8.23 25.64 -0.35
CA ALA A 322 8.52 26.44 0.85
C ALA A 322 7.24 26.81 1.60
N ALA A 323 6.22 27.32 0.90
CA ALA A 323 4.91 27.64 1.49
C ALA A 323 4.28 26.38 2.13
N ASN A 324 4.25 25.28 1.40
CA ASN A 324 3.71 24.02 1.90
C ASN A 324 4.56 23.44 3.04
N ARG A 325 5.88 23.64 3.05
CA ARG A 325 6.75 23.23 4.16
C ARG A 325 6.42 24.01 5.43
N GLU A 326 6.27 25.32 5.33
CA GLU A 326 5.80 26.13 6.46
C GLU A 326 4.42 25.68 6.92
N ASP A 327 3.50 25.41 6.00
CA ASP A 327 2.17 24.90 6.34
C ASP A 327 2.23 23.53 6.98
N ARG A 328 3.07 22.59 6.53
CA ARG A 328 3.31 21.29 7.19
C ARG A 328 3.87 21.44 8.60
N LEU A 329 4.85 22.34 8.78
CA LEU A 329 5.44 22.63 10.08
C LEU A 329 4.43 23.33 11.01
N ARG A 330 3.52 24.16 10.46
CA ARG A 330 2.39 24.76 11.16
C ARG A 330 1.24 23.77 11.40
N LEU A 331 1.07 22.77 10.53
CA LEU A 331 0.14 21.63 10.58
C LEU A 331 0.52 20.59 11.63
N ALA A 332 1.50 20.88 12.47
CA ALA A 332 1.61 20.39 13.82
C ALA A 332 0.33 20.69 14.65
N ARG A 333 -0.89 20.37 14.21
CA ARG A 333 -2.13 20.32 15.00
C ARG A 333 -2.11 19.17 16.04
N TRP A 334 -0.92 18.65 16.29
CA TRP A 334 -0.52 18.00 17.52
C TRP A 334 -0.83 18.94 18.69
N SER A 335 -1.45 18.38 19.74
CA SER A 335 -1.71 19.16 20.95
C SER A 335 -0.39 19.70 21.53
N PRO A 336 -0.40 20.81 22.27
CA PRO A 336 0.81 21.31 22.93
C PRO A 336 1.51 20.26 23.82
N ALA A 337 0.78 19.30 24.38
CA ALA A 337 1.36 18.17 25.11
C ALA A 337 2.07 17.16 24.17
N ALA A 338 1.45 16.85 23.02
CA ALA A 338 2.03 15.97 22.03
C ALA A 338 3.25 16.60 21.29
N ARG A 339 3.34 17.94 21.27
CA ARG A 339 4.54 18.67 20.82
C ARG A 339 5.68 18.68 21.86
N ARG A 340 5.36 18.58 23.17
CA ARG A 340 6.33 18.64 24.29
C ARG A 340 6.96 17.28 24.62
N ASN A 341 6.26 16.18 24.36
CA ASN A 341 6.82 14.85 24.51
C ASN A 341 7.75 14.53 23.32
N ARG A 342 9.06 14.56 23.58
CA ARG A 342 10.17 14.18 22.67
C ARG A 342 10.58 15.26 21.65
N LEU A 343 10.97 16.43 22.16
CA LEU A 343 12.15 17.13 21.64
C LEU A 343 13.40 16.50 22.26
#